data_AF-G9KM77-F1
#
_entry.id   AF-G9KM77-F1
#
_cell.length_a   1.000
_cell.length_b   1.000
_cell.length_c   1.000
_cell.angle_alpha   90.00
_cell.angle_beta   90.00
_cell.angle_gamma   90.00
#
_symmetry.space_group_name_H-M   'P 1'
#
loop_
_entity.id
_entity.type
_entity.pdbx_description
1 polymer ?
#
loop_
_entity_poly.entity_id
_entity_poly.type
_entity_poly.pdbx_seq_one_letter_code
_entity_poly.pdbx_strand_id
1 'polypeptide(L)'
;AGDEYELYRVVFDITFFFFVIVILLAITLGLIIDAFGELRDQQEQVKEDMETKCFICGIGNDYFDTVPHGFETHTLQEHNLANYLFFLMYLINKDETEHTGQESYVWKMYQERCWEFFPAGDCFRKQYEDQL
;
A
#
# COMPACT_ATOMS: atom_id res chain seq x y z
N ALA A 1 38.05 -57.68 6.60
CA ALA A 1 38.13 -57.14 7.96
C ALA A 1 37.94 -55.63 7.85
N GLY A 2 36.96 -55.08 8.55
CA GLY A 2 36.66 -53.64 8.55
C GLY A 2 37.75 -52.86 9.27
N ASP A 3 38.00 -51.64 8.81
CA ASP A 3 38.96 -50.67 9.35
C ASP A 3 38.56 -50.27 10.78
N GLU A 4 39.52 -50.03 11.68
CA GLU A 4 39.26 -49.70 13.10
C GLU A 4 38.39 -48.45 13.30
N TYR A 5 38.29 -47.61 12.26
CA TYR A 5 37.49 -46.39 12.23
C TYR A 5 36.09 -46.55 11.63
N GLU A 6 35.65 -47.75 11.30
CA GLU A 6 34.35 -47.98 10.64
C GLU A 6 33.18 -47.39 11.43
N LEU A 7 33.14 -47.58 12.75
CA LEU A 7 32.10 -47.02 13.61
C LEU A 7 32.14 -45.47 13.63
N TYR A 8 33.34 -44.88 13.71
CA TYR A 8 33.50 -43.42 13.71
C TYR A 8 33.07 -42.81 12.37
N ARG A 9 33.35 -43.48 11.25
CA ARG A 9 32.90 -43.04 9.92
C ARG A 9 31.38 -43.08 9.81
N VAL A 10 30.74 -44.16 10.26
CA VAL A 10 29.27 -44.27 10.23
C VAL A 10 28.61 -43.18 11.08
N VAL A 11 29.14 -42.91 12.28
CA VAL A 11 28.61 -41.82 13.14
C VAL A 11 28.82 -40.46 12.48
N PHE A 12 29.97 -40.22 11.87
CA PHE A 12 30.23 -38.98 11.13
C PHE A 12 29.26 -38.80 9.96
N ASP A 13 29.05 -39.84 9.15
CA ASP A 13 28.15 -39.78 7.99
C ASP A 13 26.68 -39.56 8.40
N ILE A 14 26.22 -40.24 9.46
CA ILE A 14 24.87 -40.05 9.99
C ILE A 14 24.69 -38.64 10.54
N THR A 15 25.63 -38.16 11.36
CA THR A 15 25.53 -36.80 11.93
C THR A 15 25.61 -35.74 10.85
N PHE A 16 26.52 -35.87 9.88
CA PHE A 16 26.60 -34.96 8.75
C PHE A 16 25.29 -34.94 7.95
N PHE A 17 24.71 -36.10 7.65
CA PHE A 17 23.45 -36.19 6.93
C PHE A 17 22.31 -35.46 7.68
N PHE A 18 22.14 -35.71 8.98
CA PHE A 18 21.07 -35.06 9.74
C PHE A 18 21.26 -33.56 9.90
N PHE A 19 22.46 -33.10 10.28
CA PHE A 19 22.66 -31.67 10.54
C PHE A 19 22.80 -30.84 9.27
N VAL A 20 23.58 -31.30 8.30
CA VAL A 20 23.88 -30.50 7.10
C VAL A 20 22.82 -30.69 6.03
N ILE A 21 22.43 -31.93 5.74
CA ILE A 21 21.47 -32.17 4.65
C ILE A 21 20.04 -31.91 5.15
N VAL A 22 19.63 -32.53 6.26
CA VAL A 22 18.24 -32.39 6.70
C VAL A 22 17.99 -31.01 7.32
N ILE A 23 18.75 -30.61 8.35
CA ILE A 23 18.44 -29.38 9.09
C ILE A 23 18.79 -28.12 8.28
N LEU A 24 20.00 -27.99 7.72
CA LEU A 24 20.34 -26.76 7.00
C LEU A 24 19.48 -26.55 5.75
N LEU A 25 19.18 -27.59 4.95
CA LEU A 25 18.27 -27.42 3.81
C LEU A 25 16.84 -27.09 4.25
N ALA A 26 16.35 -27.68 5.35
CA ALA A 26 15.03 -27.34 5.88
C ALA A 26 14.97 -25.86 6.33
N ILE A 27 16.03 -25.34 6.96
CA ILE A 27 16.09 -23.93 7.37
C ILE A 27 16.13 -23.01 6.15
N THR A 28 16.97 -23.29 5.15
CA THR A 28 17.04 -22.43 3.96
C THR A 28 15.71 -22.39 3.21
N LEU A 29 15.02 -23.53 3.07
CA LEU A 29 13.68 -23.57 2.49
C LEU A 29 12.65 -22.85 3.36
N GLY A 30 12.75 -23.00 4.69
CA GLY A 30 11.90 -22.29 5.64
C GLY A 30 11.99 -20.77 5.48
N LEU A 31 13.20 -20.21 5.38
CA LEU A 31 13.41 -18.78 5.17
C LEU A 31 12.84 -18.29 3.83
N ILE A 32 12.95 -19.09 2.77
CA ILE A 32 12.38 -18.75 1.47
C ILE A 32 10.85 -18.72 1.54
N ILE A 33 10.23 -19.71 2.19
CA ILE A 33 8.77 -19.77 2.35
C ILE A 33 8.27 -18.61 3.20
N ASP A 34 8.96 -18.28 4.28
CA ASP A 34 8.65 -17.16 5.16
C ASP A 34 8.69 -15.83 4.39
N ALA A 35 9.76 -15.58 3.64
CA ALA A 35 9.88 -14.38 2.81
C ALA A 35 8.77 -14.28 1.73
N PHE A 36 8.39 -15.39 1.10
CA PHE A 36 7.26 -15.39 0.16
C PHE A 36 5.91 -15.21 0.85
N GLY A 37 5.78 -15.69 2.08
CA GLY A 37 4.62 -15.44 2.93
C GLY A 37 4.48 -13.94 3.23
N GLU A 38 5.55 -13.32 3.71
CA GLU A 38 5.58 -11.89 4.02
C GLU A 38 5.25 -11.02 2.79
N LEU A 39 5.86 -11.32 1.64
CA LEU A 39 5.56 -10.60 0.38
C LEU A 39 4.08 -10.70 -0.02
N ARG A 40 3.44 -11.85 0.25
CA ARG A 40 2.01 -12.03 -0.02
C ARG A 40 1.17 -11.20 0.94
N ASP A 41 1.50 -11.23 2.23
CA ASP A 41 0.76 -10.48 3.25
C ASP A 41 0.84 -8.97 2.99
N GLN A 42 2.01 -8.46 2.58
CA GLN A 42 2.17 -7.06 2.17
C GLN A 42 1.29 -6.71 0.96
N GLN A 43 1.17 -7.58 -0.04
CA GLN A 43 0.31 -7.34 -1.19
C GLN A 43 -1.17 -7.33 -0.81
N GLU A 44 -1.60 -8.27 0.04
CA GLU A 44 -2.99 -8.33 0.50
C GLU A 44 -3.34 -7.10 1.35
N GLN A 45 -2.43 -6.66 2.23
CA GLN A 45 -2.62 -5.46 3.04
C GLN A 45 -2.84 -4.21 2.19
N VAL A 46 -2.03 -3.98 1.15
CA VAL A 46 -2.19 -2.83 0.25
C VAL A 46 -3.52 -2.90 -0.49
N LYS A 47 -3.92 -4.10 -0.92
CA LYS A 47 -5.20 -4.30 -1.61
C LYS A 47 -6.39 -4.02 -0.68
N GLU A 48 -6.38 -4.57 0.53
CA GLU A 48 -7.42 -4.33 1.54
C GLU A 48 -7.52 -2.84 1.88
N ASP A 49 -6.39 -2.16 2.06
CA ASP A 49 -6.36 -0.72 2.32
C ASP A 49 -7.00 0.09 1.19
N MET A 50 -6.82 -0.30 -0.08
CA MET A 50 -7.42 0.39 -1.22
C MET A 50 -8.92 0.09 -1.39
N GLU A 51 -9.39 -1.06 -0.90
CA GLU A 51 -10.80 -1.47 -0.95
C GLU A 51 -11.62 -0.96 0.24
N THR A 52 -10.98 -0.69 1.37
CA THR A 52 -11.65 -0.36 2.65
C THR A 52 -11.66 1.12 3.00
N LYS A 53 -10.74 1.94 2.47
CA LYS A 53 -10.67 3.38 2.76
C LYS A 53 -10.24 4.18 1.55
N CYS A 54 -10.70 5.43 1.47
CA CYS A 54 -10.28 6.33 0.39
C CYS A 54 -8.81 6.74 0.58
N PHE A 55 -8.00 6.63 -0.47
CA PHE A 55 -6.57 7.01 -0.43
C PHE A 55 -6.34 8.49 -0.06
N ILE A 56 -7.25 9.38 -0.47
CA ILE A 56 -7.08 10.83 -0.27
C ILE A 56 -7.53 11.24 1.13
N CYS A 57 -8.80 10.97 1.49
CA CYS A 57 -9.36 11.44 2.75
C CYS A 57 -9.25 10.46 3.92
N GLY A 58 -8.96 9.18 3.66
CA GLY A 58 -8.84 8.15 4.70
C GLY A 58 -10.15 7.69 5.34
N ILE A 59 -11.31 8.16 4.84
CA ILE A 59 -12.63 7.71 5.32
C ILE A 59 -12.89 6.29 4.80
N GLY A 60 -13.46 5.44 5.67
CA GLY A 60 -13.82 4.05 5.37
C GLY A 60 -14.97 3.92 4.38
N ASN A 61 -15.01 2.80 3.66
CA ASN A 61 -16.07 2.46 2.72
C ASN A 61 -17.45 2.33 3.39
N ASP A 62 -17.46 1.93 4.66
CA ASP A 62 -18.64 1.82 5.53
C ASP A 62 -19.46 3.11 5.61
N TYR A 63 -18.81 4.27 5.63
CA TYR A 63 -19.48 5.57 5.62
C TYR A 63 -20.20 5.84 4.29
N PHE A 64 -19.56 5.51 3.17
CA PHE A 64 -20.06 5.83 1.83
C PHE A 64 -21.12 4.84 1.33
N ASP A 65 -21.00 3.57 1.70
CA ASP A 65 -21.89 2.49 1.25
C ASP A 65 -23.27 2.51 1.95
N THR A 66 -23.54 3.54 2.75
CA THR A 66 -24.91 3.96 3.11
C THR A 66 -25.76 4.26 1.87
N VAL A 67 -25.14 4.60 0.74
CA VAL A 67 -25.75 4.72 -0.58
C VAL A 67 -25.20 3.63 -1.51
N PRO A 68 -26.02 3.04 -2.40
CA PRO A 68 -25.54 2.04 -3.34
C PRO A 68 -24.37 2.57 -4.19
N HIS A 69 -23.27 1.80 -4.25
CA HIS A 69 -22.04 2.17 -4.96
C HIS A 69 -21.41 3.49 -4.49
N GLY A 70 -21.64 3.87 -3.23
CA GLY A 70 -21.15 5.13 -2.68
C GLY A 70 -19.62 5.21 -2.66
N PHE A 71 -18.93 4.16 -2.20
CA PHE A 71 -17.46 4.18 -2.15
C PHE A 71 -16.81 4.19 -3.54
N GLU A 72 -17.38 3.43 -4.49
CA GLU A 72 -16.93 3.42 -5.89
C GLU A 72 -17.11 4.80 -6.54
N THR A 73 -18.25 5.44 -6.31
CA THR A 73 -18.51 6.79 -6.80
C THR A 73 -17.53 7.80 -6.18
N HIS A 74 -17.31 7.71 -4.87
CA HIS A 74 -16.38 8.57 -4.15
C HIS A 74 -14.94 8.45 -4.69
N THR A 75 -14.45 7.24 -4.95
CA THR A 75 -13.08 7.03 -5.43
C THR A 75 -12.92 7.32 -6.93
N LEU A 76 -13.94 7.09 -7.76
CA LEU A 76 -13.84 7.28 -9.21
C LEU A 76 -14.21 8.68 -9.68
N GLN A 77 -15.11 9.38 -8.98
CA GLN A 77 -15.64 10.68 -9.40
C GLN A 77 -15.18 11.83 -8.51
N GLU A 78 -15.17 11.66 -7.19
CA GLU A 78 -14.84 12.74 -6.24
C GLU A 78 -13.34 12.81 -5.96
N HIS A 79 -12.76 11.73 -5.44
CA HIS A 79 -11.38 11.61 -5.00
C HIS A 79 -10.55 10.69 -5.92
N ASN A 80 -10.66 10.93 -7.22
CA ASN A 80 -9.91 10.18 -8.22
C ASN A 80 -8.43 10.59 -8.26
N LEU A 81 -7.53 9.64 -8.01
CA LEU A 81 -6.08 9.88 -7.96
C LEU A 81 -5.54 10.50 -9.27
N ALA A 82 -6.06 10.05 -10.43
CA ALA A 82 -5.62 10.57 -11.72
C ALA A 82 -6.07 12.02 -11.94
N ASN A 83 -7.27 12.39 -11.47
CA ASN A 83 -7.76 13.76 -11.59
C ASN A 83 -6.88 14.76 -10.81
N TYR A 84 -6.37 14.38 -9.63
CA TYR A 84 -5.41 15.22 -8.90
C TYR A 84 -4.11 15.43 -9.69
N LEU A 85 -3.57 14.37 -10.32
CA LEU A 85 -2.39 14.48 -11.17
C LEU A 85 -2.65 15.38 -12.39
N PHE A 86 -3.78 15.20 -13.06
CA PHE A 86 -4.17 16.03 -14.21
C PHE A 86 -4.39 17.48 -13.81
N PHE A 87 -4.93 17.76 -12.63
CA PHE A 87 -5.10 19.10 -12.12
C PHE A 87 -3.74 19.79 -11.84
N LEU A 88 -2.78 19.08 -11.25
CA LEU A 88 -1.42 19.60 -11.09
C LEU A 88 -0.75 19.88 -12.44
N MET A 89 -0.87 18.96 -13.39
CA MET A 89 -0.36 19.16 -14.76
C MET A 89 -1.04 20.34 -15.45
N TYR A 90 -2.34 20.54 -15.23
CA TYR A 90 -3.11 21.68 -15.74
C TYR A 90 -2.56 23.01 -15.19
N LEU A 91 -2.37 23.12 -13.88
CA LEU A 91 -1.82 24.33 -13.25
C LEU A 91 -0.41 24.65 -13.76
N ILE A 92 0.46 23.65 -13.91
CA ILE A 92 1.84 23.85 -14.39
C ILE A 92 1.87 24.39 -15.84
N ASN A 93 0.91 24.00 -16.68
CA ASN A 93 0.88 24.38 -18.09
C ASN A 93 0.04 25.65 -18.37
N LYS A 94 -0.70 26.14 -17.38
CA LYS A 94 -1.55 27.32 -17.51
C LYS A 94 -0.76 28.58 -17.18
N ASP A 95 -1.08 29.69 -17.83
CA ASP A 95 -0.47 30.98 -17.50
C ASP A 95 -0.99 31.47 -16.13
N GLU A 96 -0.09 31.93 -15.27
CA GLU A 96 -0.42 32.35 -13.91
C GLU A 96 -1.44 33.51 -13.88
N THR A 97 -1.47 34.36 -14.91
CA THR A 97 -2.42 35.48 -15.01
C THR A 97 -3.85 35.02 -15.32
N GLU A 98 -4.00 33.80 -15.84
CA GLU A 98 -5.30 33.19 -16.15
C GLU A 98 -5.80 32.27 -15.02
N HIS A 99 -5.06 32.17 -13.91
CA HIS A 99 -5.50 31.41 -12.76
C HIS A 99 -6.76 32.00 -12.15
N THR A 100 -7.74 31.14 -11.85
CA THR A 100 -8.87 31.52 -11.00
C THR A 100 -8.41 31.71 -9.56
N GLY A 101 -9.29 32.22 -8.68
CA GLY A 101 -8.96 32.40 -7.27
C GLY A 101 -8.60 31.08 -6.56
N GLN A 102 -9.31 30.00 -6.87
CA GLN A 102 -9.04 28.67 -6.31
C GLN A 102 -7.74 28.08 -6.85
N GLU A 103 -7.50 28.22 -8.16
CA GLU A 103 -6.25 27.76 -8.80
C GLU A 103 -5.03 28.51 -8.24
N SER A 104 -5.13 29.83 -8.09
CA SER A 104 -4.06 30.66 -7.51
C SER A 104 -3.73 30.25 -6.08
N TYR A 105 -4.76 29.93 -5.28
CA TYR A 105 -4.60 29.46 -3.91
C TYR A 105 -3.83 28.13 -3.86
N VAL A 106 -4.25 27.13 -4.65
CA VAL A 106 -3.59 25.83 -4.70
C VAL A 106 -2.17 25.95 -5.29
N TRP A 107 -2.00 26.78 -6.31
CA TRP A 107 -0.69 27.05 -6.92
C TRP A 107 0.30 27.64 -5.91
N LYS A 108 -0.15 28.60 -5.10
CA LYS A 108 0.67 29.17 -4.01
C LYS A 108 1.08 28.07 -3.00
N MET A 109 0.12 27.27 -2.52
CA MET A 109 0.42 26.18 -1.59
C MET A 109 1.39 25.16 -2.18
N TYR A 110 1.23 24.83 -3.46
CA TYR A 110 2.14 23.95 -4.19
C TYR A 110 3.58 24.48 -4.23
N GLN A 111 3.77 25.77 -4.52
CA GLN A 111 5.08 26.42 -4.48
C GLN A 111 5.69 26.42 -3.07
N GLU A 112 4.86 26.61 -2.04
CA GLU A 112 5.25 26.58 -0.63
C GLU A 112 5.46 25.15 -0.08
N ARG A 113 5.23 24.12 -0.90
CA ARG A 113 5.26 22.70 -0.49
C ARG A 113 4.32 22.41 0.68
N CYS A 114 3.22 23.13 0.75
CA CYS A 114 2.14 22.92 1.70
C CYS A 114 1.02 22.08 1.05
N TRP A 115 0.59 21.02 1.73
CA TRP A 115 -0.36 20.03 1.19
C TRP A 115 -1.75 20.11 1.87
N GLU A 116 -2.02 21.18 2.61
CA GLU A 116 -3.27 21.37 3.36
C GLU A 116 -4.52 21.49 2.49
N PHE A 117 -4.38 21.71 1.19
CA PHE A 117 -5.51 21.74 0.26
C PHE A 117 -6.09 20.35 -0.03
N PHE A 118 -5.38 19.26 0.29
CA PHE A 118 -5.94 17.92 0.17
C PHE A 118 -6.95 17.66 1.29
N PRO A 119 -8.12 17.08 0.99
CA PRO A 119 -9.07 16.69 2.03
C PRO A 119 -8.49 15.51 2.81
N ALA A 120 -8.39 15.64 4.14
CA ALA A 120 -7.92 14.61 5.04
C ALA A 120 -8.88 14.47 6.23
N GLY A 121 -9.46 13.28 6.43
CA GLY A 121 -10.47 13.01 7.44
C GLY A 121 -11.85 13.62 7.17
N ASP A 122 -12.03 14.28 6.01
CA ASP A 122 -13.29 14.92 5.62
C ASP A 122 -13.53 14.81 4.10
N CYS A 123 -14.76 15.05 3.66
CA CYS A 123 -15.14 15.11 2.26
C CYS A 123 -16.40 15.97 2.08
N PHE A 124 -16.71 16.35 0.83
CA PHE A 124 -17.86 17.21 0.53
C PHE A 124 -19.15 16.71 1.18
N ARG A 125 -19.47 15.43 1.00
CA ARG A 125 -20.70 14.85 1.56
C ARG A 125 -20.76 14.93 3.09
N LYS A 126 -19.65 14.65 3.76
CA LYS A 126 -19.54 14.67 5.22
C LYS A 126 -19.66 16.08 5.80
N GLN A 127 -19.10 17.07 5.10
CA GLN A 127 -19.20 18.47 5.50
C GLN A 127 -20.63 19.04 5.37
N TYR A 128 -21.40 18.56 4.38
CA TYR A 128 -22.73 19.08 4.06
C TYR A 128 -23.86 18.09 4.37
N GLU A 129 -23.62 17.11 5.23
CA GLU A 129 -24.57 16.02 5.52
C GLU A 129 -25.91 16.52 6.07
N ASP A 130 -25.92 17.58 6.89
CA ASP A 130 -27.16 18.19 7.43
C ASP A 130 -27.93 19.07 6.43
N GLN A 131 -27.34 19.33 5.25
CA GLN A 131 -27.87 20.28 4.25
C GLN A 131 -28.32 19.61 2.95
N LEU A 132 -27.97 18.33 2.75
CA LEU A 132 -28.27 17.52 1.56
C LEU A 132 -29.37 16.50 1.87
#